data_AF-A0A371DJV7-F1
#
_entry.id   AF-A0A371DJV7-F1
#
_cell.length_a   1.000
_cell.length_b   1.000
_cell.length_c   1.000
_cell.angle_alpha   90.00
_cell.angle_beta   90.00
_cell.angle_gamma   90.00
#
_symmetry.space_group_name_H-M   'P 1'
#
loop_
_entity.id
_entity.type
_entity.pdbx_description
1 polymer ?
#
loop_
_entity_poly.entity_id
_entity_poly.type
_entity_poly.pdbx_seq_one_letter_code
_entity_poly.pdbx_strand_id
1 'polypeptide(L)'
;MQDDVLSTTRRCTDCNELETPARKLKKCGGCSDPDIVYCSVACQRKAWPYHSMSCRSGKAVVLARAPLDDTWDSLPPDRSELGNESLRRCSECHQPQTVGNKLKQCRACTTLYCSSECQRKAWPKHKATCIPDAEALPEVVRVGKGQMSFHTFTQDLSDFVAAHSYAFRIIAYSMSLLHCQASREVNPDSRELPRLLRFRIRHLPSPETRGSYNPASRFVLVKQSFGDIEESIRECPSLWKRADAMREQADQSFSIDPQGHYTAPLAVEYFVPEADVSGMIEWFPLGEPLPTPPHDPATTTIVLNDLITVCVNSINLGFPLRTTKSGDIYPRPGRFVRSGKNWKFEELFPDWDCYRPGQHRTLDYAHSQIKSGHSIPMLFLFLYTEMGIVTEDMHRETFRRMGVPEALIPSLP
;
A
#
# COMPACT_ATOMS: atom_id res chain seq x y z
N MET A 1 33.77 2.31 -39.05
CA MET A 1 33.06 3.56 -38.72
C MET A 1 31.64 3.42 -39.21
N GLN A 2 30.70 3.23 -38.28
CA GLN A 2 29.27 3.40 -38.48
C GLN A 2 28.69 3.58 -37.08
N ASP A 3 28.61 4.84 -36.64
CA ASP A 3 27.98 5.21 -35.38
C ASP A 3 26.49 5.35 -35.63
N ASP A 4 25.71 4.39 -35.15
CA ASP A 4 24.24 4.39 -35.29
C ASP A 4 23.63 5.16 -34.11
N VAL A 5 23.52 6.49 -34.26
CA VAL A 5 23.00 7.38 -33.22
C VAL A 5 21.49 7.23 -33.14
N LEU A 6 21.02 6.44 -32.16
CA LEU A 6 19.61 6.33 -31.77
C LEU A 6 19.08 7.68 -31.26
N SER A 7 18.62 8.52 -32.19
CA SER A 7 17.94 9.78 -31.89
C SER A 7 16.59 9.53 -31.24
N THR A 8 16.45 9.91 -29.97
CA THR A 8 15.19 9.87 -29.22
C THR A 8 14.22 10.94 -29.72
N THR A 9 13.45 10.61 -30.76
CA THR A 9 12.42 11.50 -31.31
C THR A 9 11.26 11.69 -30.33
N ARG A 10 11.23 12.88 -29.70
CA ARG A 10 10.13 13.30 -28.81
C ARG A 10 8.84 13.51 -29.60
N ARG A 11 7.69 13.47 -28.91
CA ARG A 11 6.35 13.62 -29.49
C ARG A 11 5.54 14.67 -28.74
N CYS A 12 4.65 15.37 -29.45
CA CYS A 12 3.73 16.32 -28.82
C CYS A 12 2.74 15.59 -27.91
N THR A 13 2.61 16.00 -26.66
CA THR A 13 1.72 15.37 -25.66
C THR A 13 0.22 15.39 -26.04
N ASP A 14 -0.20 16.32 -26.91
CA ASP A 14 -1.59 16.44 -27.39
C ASP A 14 -1.83 15.68 -28.71
N CYS A 15 -1.15 16.10 -29.78
CA CYS A 15 -1.39 15.57 -31.13
C CYS A 15 -0.50 14.37 -31.52
N ASN A 16 0.41 13.93 -30.66
CA ASN A 16 1.33 12.80 -30.86
C ASN A 16 2.29 12.89 -32.08
N GLU A 17 2.32 14.04 -32.76
CA GLU A 17 3.25 14.34 -33.85
C GLU A 17 4.70 14.33 -33.36
N LEU A 18 5.60 13.78 -34.18
CA LEU A 18 7.03 13.70 -33.91
C LEU A 18 7.71 15.07 -34.03
N GLU A 19 8.70 15.29 -33.18
CA GLU A 19 9.65 16.39 -33.33
C GLU A 19 10.47 16.21 -34.62
N THR A 20 10.58 17.28 -35.41
CA THR A 20 11.39 17.31 -36.63
C THR A 20 12.31 18.54 -36.63
N PRO A 21 13.38 18.59 -37.44
CA PRO A 21 14.24 19.77 -37.54
C PRO A 21 13.48 21.07 -37.85
N ALA A 22 12.38 20.98 -38.61
CA ALA A 22 11.51 22.10 -38.95
C ALA A 22 10.46 22.46 -37.86
N ARG A 23 10.21 21.57 -36.89
CA ARG A 23 9.14 21.71 -35.89
C ARG A 23 9.57 21.18 -34.52
N LYS A 24 10.25 22.04 -33.77
CA LYS A 24 10.70 21.79 -32.39
C LYS A 24 9.55 21.88 -31.39
N LEU A 25 9.55 21.00 -30.39
CA LEU A 25 8.53 20.96 -29.33
C LEU A 25 8.96 21.83 -28.13
N LYS A 26 7.99 22.52 -27.50
CA LYS A 26 8.22 23.42 -26.36
C LYS A 26 7.74 22.77 -25.06
N LYS A 27 8.55 22.83 -24.00
CA LYS A 27 8.18 22.38 -22.65
C LYS A 27 7.08 23.26 -22.05
N CYS A 28 6.28 22.72 -21.12
CA CYS A 28 5.43 23.54 -20.29
C CYS A 28 6.27 24.48 -19.40
N GLY A 29 5.79 25.72 -19.18
CA GLY A 29 6.48 26.71 -18.35
C GLY A 29 6.16 26.64 -16.85
N GLY A 30 5.20 25.81 -16.43
CA GLY A 30 4.72 25.72 -15.04
C GLY A 30 4.86 24.33 -14.40
N CYS A 31 5.48 23.37 -15.09
CA CYS A 31 5.86 22.08 -14.53
C CYS A 31 7.31 21.75 -14.90
N SER A 32 7.95 20.88 -14.13
CA SER A 32 9.36 20.49 -14.33
C SER A 32 9.54 19.27 -15.23
N ASP A 33 8.46 18.75 -15.81
CA ASP A 33 8.45 17.50 -16.59
C ASP A 33 9.12 17.69 -17.97
N PRO A 34 10.16 16.91 -18.32
CA PRO A 34 10.87 17.05 -19.59
C PRO A 34 10.14 16.45 -20.80
N ASP A 35 9.18 15.53 -20.58
CA ASP A 35 8.45 14.80 -21.61
C ASP A 35 7.08 15.44 -21.93
N ILE A 36 6.61 16.35 -21.07
CA ILE A 36 5.47 17.23 -21.38
C ILE A 36 5.92 18.35 -22.31
N VAL A 37 5.79 18.09 -23.61
CA VAL A 37 6.18 19.00 -24.70
C VAL A 37 5.08 19.17 -25.75
N TYR A 38 4.94 20.39 -26.25
CA TYR A 38 3.86 20.76 -27.17
C TYR A 38 4.41 21.37 -28.46
N CYS A 39 3.82 21.01 -29.60
CA CYS A 39 4.14 21.62 -30.90
C CYS A 39 3.54 23.03 -31.05
N SER A 40 2.59 23.41 -30.20
CA SER A 40 1.94 24.73 -30.19
C SER A 40 1.26 25.01 -28.83
N VAL A 41 0.96 26.28 -28.56
CA VAL A 41 0.15 26.70 -27.39
C VAL A 41 -1.30 26.18 -27.52
N ALA A 42 -1.81 25.97 -28.74
CA ALA A 42 -3.12 25.37 -28.96
C ALA A 42 -3.16 23.91 -28.45
N CYS A 43 -2.11 23.13 -28.72
CA CYS A 43 -1.94 21.79 -28.17
C CYS A 43 -1.77 21.78 -26.65
N GLN A 44 -1.01 22.73 -26.09
CA GLN A 44 -0.91 22.88 -24.63
C GLN A 44 -2.29 23.15 -23.98
N ARG A 45 -3.12 24.01 -24.59
CA ARG A 45 -4.48 24.30 -24.11
C ARG A 45 -5.43 23.12 -24.26
N LYS A 46 -5.33 22.32 -25.33
CA LYS A 46 -6.13 21.10 -25.52
C LYS A 46 -5.77 20.00 -24.52
N ALA A 47 -4.48 19.82 -24.23
CA ALA A 47 -4.02 18.90 -23.19
C ALA A 47 -4.26 19.42 -21.76
N TRP A 48 -4.56 20.71 -21.56
CA TRP A 48 -4.66 21.34 -20.24
C TRP A 48 -5.65 20.67 -19.26
N PRO A 49 -6.84 20.17 -19.66
CA PRO A 49 -7.72 19.45 -18.73
C PRO A 49 -7.09 18.21 -18.10
N TYR A 50 -6.15 17.56 -18.80
CA TYR A 50 -5.45 16.36 -18.32
C TYR A 50 -4.07 16.68 -17.73
N HIS A 51 -3.40 17.71 -18.24
CA HIS A 51 -2.07 18.13 -17.80
C HIS A 51 -2.09 19.03 -16.56
N SER A 52 -3.11 19.88 -16.38
CA SER A 52 -3.16 20.90 -15.32
C SER A 52 -3.04 20.32 -13.90
N MET A 53 -3.55 19.11 -13.68
CA MET A 53 -3.41 18.33 -12.44
C MET A 53 -1.93 18.07 -12.03
N SER A 54 -0.97 18.32 -12.93
CA SER A 54 0.48 18.11 -12.74
C SER A 54 1.32 19.39 -12.83
N CYS A 55 0.72 20.59 -12.74
CA CYS A 55 1.37 21.90 -12.94
C CYS A 55 1.19 22.82 -11.69
N ARG A 56 2.23 23.47 -11.13
CA ARG A 56 2.17 24.11 -9.77
C ARG A 56 3.04 25.36 -9.53
N SER A 57 2.62 26.22 -8.58
CA SER A 57 3.38 27.34 -7.97
C SER A 57 2.74 27.79 -6.61
N GLY A 58 3.50 28.24 -5.58
CA GLY A 58 2.95 28.54 -4.20
C GLY A 58 3.88 29.30 -3.21
N LYS A 59 3.54 29.41 -1.89
CA LYS A 59 4.38 29.73 -0.67
C LYS A 59 3.58 29.99 0.67
N ALA A 60 4.20 29.84 1.88
CA ALA A 60 3.63 30.08 3.24
C ALA A 60 4.69 30.47 4.36
N VAL A 61 4.28 30.79 5.62
CA VAL A 61 5.08 31.38 6.76
C VAL A 61 4.69 30.80 8.19
N VAL A 62 5.35 31.20 9.31
CA VAL A 62 5.79 30.41 10.53
C VAL A 62 5.24 30.85 11.93
N LEU A 63 5.31 29.97 12.97
CA LEU A 63 5.45 30.12 14.47
C LEU A 63 4.39 29.33 15.30
N ALA A 64 4.56 28.79 16.56
CA ALA A 64 5.65 28.70 17.57
C ALA A 64 5.55 27.39 18.47
N ARG A 65 5.90 27.37 19.80
CA ARG A 65 6.10 26.15 20.66
C ARG A 65 5.91 26.26 22.20
N ALA A 66 5.56 25.15 22.89
CA ALA A 66 5.76 24.81 24.34
C ALA A 66 5.72 23.26 24.59
N PRO A 67 5.93 22.67 25.81
CA PRO A 67 6.54 21.31 25.98
C PRO A 67 5.67 20.14 26.56
N LEU A 68 6.33 19.01 26.88
CA LEU A 68 5.94 17.58 26.65
C LEU A 68 6.13 16.65 27.88
N ASP A 69 5.41 15.50 27.97
CA ASP A 69 5.64 14.38 28.91
C ASP A 69 5.35 12.96 28.30
N ASP A 70 5.90 11.89 28.89
CA ASP A 70 6.13 10.56 28.28
C ASP A 70 4.95 9.54 28.38
N THR A 71 4.30 9.18 27.26
CA THR A 71 3.34 8.02 27.19
C THR A 71 3.28 7.35 25.80
N TRP A 72 4.13 6.35 25.51
CA TRP A 72 4.17 5.67 24.18
C TRP A 72 3.76 4.18 24.15
N ASP A 73 3.65 3.49 25.29
CA ASP A 73 3.42 2.03 25.36
C ASP A 73 1.98 1.57 24.96
N SER A 74 1.23 2.41 24.26
CA SER A 74 -0.22 2.27 24.00
C SER A 74 -0.61 2.17 22.53
N LEU A 75 0.34 1.98 21.60
CA LEU A 75 -0.02 1.52 20.25
C LEU A 75 -0.54 0.08 20.33
N PRO A 76 -1.71 -0.25 19.75
CA PRO A 76 -2.17 -1.63 19.68
C PRO A 76 -1.12 -2.46 18.92
N PRO A 77 -0.62 -3.58 19.49
CA PRO A 77 0.50 -4.30 18.91
C PRO A 77 0.12 -4.81 17.51
N ASP A 78 0.91 -4.41 16.50
CA ASP A 78 0.84 -5.07 15.20
C ASP A 78 1.11 -6.55 15.44
N ARG A 79 0.21 -7.43 14.99
CA ARG A 79 0.42 -8.89 15.08
C ARG A 79 1.64 -9.35 14.26
N SER A 80 2.30 -8.44 13.54
CA SER A 80 3.70 -8.50 13.13
C SER A 80 4.70 -8.11 14.23
N GLU A 81 4.57 -8.64 15.46
CA GLU A 81 5.60 -8.42 16.49
C GLU A 81 6.92 -9.12 16.12
N LEU A 82 7.79 -8.32 15.51
CA LEU A 82 9.25 -8.31 15.68
C LEU A 82 10.05 -9.44 15.01
N GLY A 83 10.27 -9.25 13.70
CA GLY A 83 11.51 -9.72 13.07
C GLY A 83 11.46 -9.97 11.57
N ASN A 84 12.62 -10.34 11.04
CA ASN A 84 12.81 -10.83 9.66
C ASN A 84 12.20 -12.24 9.48
N GLU A 85 10.90 -12.37 9.72
CA GLU A 85 10.21 -13.64 9.85
C GLU A 85 9.59 -14.14 8.54
N SER A 86 9.36 -15.46 8.46
CA SER A 86 8.74 -16.14 7.32
C SER A 86 7.35 -15.58 7.04
N LEU A 87 7.05 -15.27 5.77
CA LEU A 87 5.70 -14.93 5.30
C LEU A 87 4.65 -15.97 5.72
N ARG A 88 5.04 -17.25 5.73
CA ARG A 88 4.16 -18.36 6.09
C ARG A 88 4.31 -18.72 7.55
N ARG A 89 3.21 -18.64 8.30
CA ARG A 89 3.08 -18.92 9.74
C ARG A 89 1.91 -19.85 10.03
N CYS A 90 1.94 -20.53 11.17
CA CYS A 90 0.78 -21.27 11.68
C CYS A 90 -0.35 -20.33 12.08
N SER A 91 -1.59 -20.59 11.66
CA SER A 91 -2.75 -19.75 11.97
C SER A 91 -3.26 -19.87 13.42
N GLU A 92 -2.73 -20.81 14.21
CA GLU A 92 -3.07 -21.01 15.64
C GLU A 92 -1.97 -20.50 16.58
N CYS A 93 -0.72 -20.88 16.35
CA CYS A 93 0.39 -20.58 17.26
C CYS A 93 1.39 -19.55 16.69
N HIS A 94 1.11 -19.00 15.50
CA HIS A 94 1.89 -17.97 14.81
C HIS A 94 3.36 -18.28 14.50
N GLN A 95 3.83 -19.47 14.88
CA GLN A 95 5.18 -19.96 14.59
C GLN A 95 5.44 -19.98 13.08
N PRO A 96 6.60 -19.48 12.62
CA PRO A 96 6.98 -19.48 11.22
C PRO A 96 7.24 -20.89 10.71
N GLN A 97 7.06 -21.10 9.40
CA GLN A 97 7.60 -22.30 8.75
C GLN A 97 9.12 -22.38 8.93
N THR A 98 9.68 -23.55 9.19
CA THR A 98 11.13 -23.76 9.28
C THR A 98 11.59 -24.90 8.35
N VAL A 99 12.90 -25.05 8.16
CA VAL A 99 13.46 -26.11 7.29
C VAL A 99 13.05 -27.52 7.74
N GLY A 100 12.91 -27.73 9.06
CA GLY A 100 12.45 -28.98 9.67
C GLY A 100 10.93 -29.08 9.90
N ASN A 101 10.21 -27.95 9.96
CA ASN A 101 8.77 -27.91 10.21
C ASN A 101 8.02 -27.23 9.06
N LYS A 102 7.59 -28.02 8.06
CA LYS A 102 6.71 -27.56 7.00
C LYS A 102 5.29 -27.36 7.54
N LEU A 103 4.69 -26.22 7.23
CA LEU A 103 3.28 -26.00 7.56
C LEU A 103 2.40 -26.90 6.68
N LYS A 104 1.43 -27.55 7.31
CA LYS A 104 0.38 -28.35 6.70
C LYS A 104 -0.80 -27.43 6.41
N GLN A 105 -1.31 -27.48 5.19
CA GLN A 105 -2.50 -26.75 4.80
C GLN A 105 -3.76 -27.50 5.23
N CYS A 106 -4.85 -26.76 5.52
CA CYS A 106 -6.18 -27.33 5.56
C CYS A 106 -6.52 -27.96 4.19
N ARG A 107 -7.31 -29.04 4.15
CA ARG A 107 -7.63 -29.70 2.88
C ARG A 107 -8.62 -28.91 2.01
N ALA A 108 -9.53 -28.18 2.65
CA ALA A 108 -10.63 -27.49 1.97
C ALA A 108 -10.40 -25.98 1.75
N CYS A 109 -9.26 -25.43 2.20
CA CYS A 109 -8.92 -24.02 2.04
C CYS A 109 -7.40 -23.78 2.15
N THR A 110 -6.94 -22.53 2.13
CA THR A 110 -5.50 -22.17 2.16
C THR A 110 -4.88 -21.96 3.55
N THR A 111 -5.65 -22.08 4.62
CA THR A 111 -5.17 -21.84 6.00
C THR A 111 -4.07 -22.85 6.39
N LEU A 112 -2.98 -22.35 7.01
CA LEU A 112 -1.76 -23.11 7.30
C LEU A 112 -1.59 -23.40 8.79
N TYR A 113 -1.14 -24.60 9.13
CA TYR A 113 -0.93 -25.08 10.51
C TYR A 113 0.38 -25.85 10.64
N CYS A 114 1.13 -25.68 11.73
CA CYS A 114 2.33 -26.50 11.95
C CYS A 114 2.00 -27.96 12.32
N SER A 115 0.83 -28.22 12.90
CA SER A 115 0.40 -29.56 13.29
C SER A 115 -1.13 -29.72 13.19
N SER A 116 -1.59 -30.97 13.13
CA SER A 116 -3.01 -31.32 13.20
C SER A 116 -3.64 -30.97 14.55
N GLU A 117 -2.82 -30.85 15.60
CA GLU A 117 -3.25 -30.34 16.90
C GLU A 117 -3.55 -28.84 16.85
N CYS A 118 -2.68 -28.04 16.23
CA CYS A 118 -2.94 -26.62 15.98
C CYS A 118 -4.19 -26.42 15.10
N GLN A 119 -4.37 -27.24 14.06
CA GLN A 119 -5.59 -27.22 13.25
C GLN A 119 -6.84 -27.51 14.09
N ARG A 120 -6.81 -28.55 14.94
CA ARG A 120 -7.92 -28.91 15.83
C ARG A 120 -8.23 -27.83 16.87
N LYS A 121 -7.20 -27.16 17.41
CA LYS A 121 -7.33 -26.06 18.37
C LYS A 121 -7.92 -24.80 17.73
N ALA A 122 -7.52 -24.49 16.49
CA ALA A 122 -8.11 -23.40 15.71
C ALA A 122 -9.52 -23.71 15.18
N TRP A 123 -9.88 -24.99 15.03
CA TRP A 123 -11.11 -25.43 14.35
C TRP A 123 -12.40 -24.72 14.80
N PRO A 124 -12.66 -24.43 16.09
CA PRO A 124 -13.87 -23.72 16.51
C PRO A 124 -14.02 -22.33 15.87
N LYS A 125 -12.90 -21.63 15.62
CA LYS A 125 -12.87 -20.34 14.89
C LYS A 125 -12.81 -20.57 13.38
N HIS A 126 -11.91 -21.45 12.95
CA HIS A 126 -11.66 -21.70 11.53
C HIS A 126 -12.87 -22.27 10.78
N LYS A 127 -13.70 -23.12 11.39
CA LYS A 127 -14.87 -23.74 10.73
C LYS A 127 -15.88 -22.72 10.15
N ALA A 128 -15.91 -21.49 10.66
CA ALA A 128 -16.77 -20.43 10.14
C ALA A 128 -16.25 -19.81 8.83
N THR A 129 -14.94 -19.88 8.61
CA THR A 129 -14.25 -19.35 7.42
C THR A 129 -13.76 -20.44 6.47
N CYS A 130 -13.71 -21.69 6.93
CA CYS A 130 -13.40 -22.88 6.15
C CYS A 130 -14.64 -23.35 5.37
N ILE A 131 -14.67 -23.10 4.06
CA ILE A 131 -15.63 -23.76 3.17
C ILE A 131 -15.19 -25.22 2.95
N PRO A 132 -16.05 -26.23 3.20
CA PRO A 132 -15.86 -27.60 2.69
C PRO A 132 -16.05 -27.65 1.18
N ASP A 133 -15.49 -28.65 0.49
CA ASP A 133 -15.44 -28.83 -0.98
C ASP A 133 -16.81 -28.90 -1.74
N ALA A 134 -17.93 -28.53 -1.11
CA ALA A 134 -19.29 -28.61 -1.66
C ALA A 134 -19.58 -27.61 -2.80
N GLU A 135 -18.92 -26.44 -2.81
CA GLU A 135 -18.73 -25.64 -4.02
C GLU A 135 -17.37 -26.04 -4.58
N ALA A 136 -17.36 -26.89 -5.61
CA ALA A 136 -16.13 -27.47 -6.15
C ALA A 136 -15.17 -26.36 -6.63
N LEU A 137 -14.14 -26.09 -5.81
CA LEU A 137 -13.09 -25.14 -6.16
C LEU A 137 -12.46 -25.58 -7.47
N PRO A 138 -12.30 -24.68 -8.46
CA PRO A 138 -11.79 -25.06 -9.76
C PRO A 138 -10.38 -25.66 -9.60
N GLU A 139 -10.15 -26.89 -10.05
CA GLU A 139 -8.83 -27.52 -9.91
C GLU A 139 -7.73 -26.68 -10.58
N VAL A 140 -8.09 -26.04 -11.70
CA VAL A 140 -7.26 -25.16 -12.52
C VAL A 140 -7.92 -23.78 -12.64
N VAL A 141 -7.15 -22.74 -12.34
CA VAL A 141 -7.48 -21.33 -12.59
C VAL A 141 -6.81 -20.90 -13.90
N ARG A 142 -7.57 -20.30 -14.80
CA ARG A 142 -7.05 -19.60 -15.98
C ARG A 142 -6.62 -18.22 -15.54
N VAL A 143 -5.40 -17.83 -15.86
CA VAL A 143 -4.86 -16.50 -15.54
C VAL A 143 -4.28 -15.88 -16.80
N GLY A 144 -5.03 -14.97 -17.42
CA GLY A 144 -4.73 -14.44 -18.74
C GLY A 144 -4.69 -15.55 -19.81
N LYS A 145 -3.49 -15.83 -20.33
CA LYS A 145 -3.25 -16.94 -21.30
C LYS A 145 -2.71 -18.22 -20.65
N GLY A 146 -2.43 -18.20 -19.35
CA GLY A 146 -1.85 -19.32 -18.61
C GLY A 146 -2.89 -20.10 -17.81
N GLN A 147 -2.47 -21.26 -17.30
CA GLN A 147 -3.23 -22.09 -16.36
C GLN A 147 -2.34 -22.50 -15.20
N MET A 148 -2.89 -22.52 -13.98
CA MET A 148 -2.24 -23.03 -12.77
C MET A 148 -3.27 -23.61 -11.81
N SER A 149 -2.86 -24.41 -10.82
CA SER A 149 -3.83 -24.90 -9.85
C SER A 149 -4.36 -23.77 -8.96
N PHE A 150 -5.63 -23.84 -8.54
CA PHE A 150 -6.24 -22.87 -7.63
C PHE A 150 -5.43 -22.64 -6.37
N HIS A 151 -4.94 -23.72 -5.76
CA HIS A 151 -4.05 -23.61 -4.61
C HIS A 151 -2.78 -22.79 -4.90
N THR A 152 -2.13 -22.99 -6.05
CA THR A 152 -0.93 -22.22 -6.44
C THR A 152 -1.27 -20.74 -6.59
N PHE A 153 -2.38 -20.44 -7.29
CA PHE A 153 -2.84 -19.06 -7.50
C PHE A 153 -3.15 -18.36 -6.18
N THR A 154 -3.96 -18.97 -5.32
CA THR A 154 -4.37 -18.36 -4.04
C THR A 154 -3.20 -18.23 -3.07
N GLN A 155 -2.24 -19.17 -3.08
CA GLN A 155 -1.02 -19.06 -2.28
C GLN A 155 -0.11 -17.93 -2.79
N ASP A 156 0.11 -17.82 -4.11
CA ASP A 156 0.90 -16.74 -4.70
C ASP A 156 0.27 -15.37 -4.40
N LEU A 157 -1.07 -15.27 -4.49
CA LEU A 157 -1.82 -14.05 -4.15
C LEU A 157 -1.70 -13.69 -2.67
N SER A 158 -1.88 -14.67 -1.78
CA SER A 158 -1.75 -14.48 -0.33
C SER A 158 -0.32 -14.10 0.07
N ASP A 159 0.70 -14.76 -0.49
CA ASP A 159 2.11 -14.42 -0.25
C ASP A 159 2.45 -13.00 -0.78
N PHE A 160 1.87 -12.57 -1.90
CA PHE A 160 2.05 -11.22 -2.45
C PHE A 160 1.39 -10.13 -1.61
N VAL A 161 0.13 -10.34 -1.19
CA VAL A 161 -0.57 -9.40 -0.31
C VAL A 161 0.11 -9.34 1.06
N ALA A 162 0.52 -10.48 1.63
CA ALA A 162 1.29 -10.51 2.88
C ALA A 162 2.69 -9.88 2.75
N ALA A 163 3.33 -9.94 1.59
CA ALA A 163 4.58 -9.23 1.34
C ALA A 163 4.39 -7.71 1.42
N HIS A 164 3.31 -7.19 0.84
CA HIS A 164 3.02 -5.76 0.68
C HIS A 164 1.93 -5.21 1.62
N SER A 165 1.53 -5.94 2.65
CA SER A 165 0.35 -5.63 3.49
C SER A 165 0.39 -4.24 4.12
N TYR A 166 1.57 -3.80 4.54
CA TYR A 166 1.80 -2.45 5.05
C TYR A 166 1.49 -1.39 3.98
N ALA A 167 2.00 -1.54 2.75
CA ALA A 167 1.75 -0.61 1.65
C ALA A 167 0.25 -0.55 1.27
N PHE A 168 -0.45 -1.70 1.25
CA PHE A 168 -1.89 -1.73 1.01
C PHE A 168 -2.70 -1.03 2.11
N ARG A 169 -2.34 -1.24 3.38
CA ARG A 169 -2.95 -0.57 4.54
C ARG A 169 -2.78 0.95 4.48
N ILE A 170 -1.57 1.42 4.17
CA ILE A 170 -1.27 2.85 4.04
C ILE A 170 -2.03 3.49 2.87
N ILE A 171 -2.13 2.82 1.71
CA ILE A 171 -2.96 3.31 0.60
C ILE A 171 -4.43 3.40 1.04
N ALA A 172 -4.95 2.39 1.75
CA ALA A 172 -6.33 2.37 2.21
C ALA A 172 -6.66 3.51 3.18
N TYR A 173 -5.80 3.76 4.17
CA TYR A 173 -5.98 4.88 5.12
C TYR A 173 -5.86 6.23 4.43
N SER A 174 -4.83 6.40 3.56
CA SER A 174 -4.64 7.64 2.80
C SER A 174 -5.85 7.94 1.90
N MET A 175 -6.38 6.94 1.20
CA MET A 175 -7.58 7.11 0.37
C MET A 175 -8.82 7.39 1.22
N SER A 176 -8.96 6.77 2.40
CA SER A 176 -10.11 7.00 3.29
C SER A 176 -10.12 8.43 3.84
N LEU A 177 -8.96 8.96 4.24
CA LEU A 177 -8.83 10.37 4.65
C LEU A 177 -9.16 11.33 3.50
N LEU A 178 -8.63 11.09 2.29
CA LEU A 178 -8.97 11.88 1.09
C LEU A 178 -10.48 11.85 0.78
N HIS A 179 -11.13 10.69 0.95
CA HIS A 179 -12.58 10.58 0.78
C HIS A 179 -13.32 11.41 1.83
N CYS A 180 -12.96 11.29 3.10
CA CYS A 180 -13.60 12.04 4.18
C CYS A 180 -13.41 13.55 4.02
N GLN A 181 -12.24 14.02 3.57
CA GLN A 181 -12.00 15.42 3.23
C GLN A 181 -12.95 15.89 2.11
N ALA A 182 -13.01 15.16 0.99
CA ALA A 182 -13.90 15.50 -0.13
C ALA A 182 -15.38 15.48 0.26
N SER A 183 -15.80 14.55 1.13
CA SER A 183 -17.16 14.51 1.68
C SER A 183 -17.45 15.70 2.61
N ARG A 184 -16.46 16.13 3.42
CA ARG A 184 -16.55 17.33 4.28
C ARG A 184 -16.55 18.65 3.49
N GLU A 185 -15.89 18.71 2.33
CA GLU A 185 -15.95 19.87 1.41
C GLU A 185 -17.37 20.09 0.83
N VAL A 186 -18.16 19.02 0.67
CA VAL A 186 -19.57 19.09 0.20
C VAL A 186 -20.54 19.28 1.37
N ASN A 187 -20.32 18.59 2.49
CA ASN A 187 -21.11 18.68 3.71
C ASN A 187 -20.18 18.63 4.95
N PRO A 188 -19.92 19.76 5.64
CA PRO A 188 -19.00 19.81 6.77
C PRO A 188 -19.31 18.82 7.91
N ASP A 189 -20.57 18.46 8.11
CA ASP A 189 -21.01 17.50 9.13
C ASP A 189 -20.90 16.03 8.66
N SER A 190 -20.35 15.77 7.46
CA SER A 190 -20.24 14.43 6.92
C SER A 190 -19.23 13.58 7.70
N ARG A 191 -19.75 12.42 8.16
CA ARG A 191 -19.00 11.32 8.79
C ARG A 191 -19.02 10.07 7.91
N GLU A 192 -19.27 10.23 6.61
CA GLU A 192 -19.32 9.09 5.68
C GLU A 192 -17.93 8.45 5.55
N LEU A 193 -17.84 7.18 5.94
CA LEU A 193 -16.64 6.36 5.78
C LEU A 193 -16.83 5.40 4.59
N PRO A 194 -15.77 5.18 3.77
CA PRO A 194 -15.86 4.22 2.68
C PRO A 194 -16.00 2.80 3.22
N ARG A 195 -16.91 2.00 2.62
CA ARG A 195 -17.21 0.63 3.06
C ARG A 195 -16.46 -0.45 2.29
N LEU A 196 -16.02 -0.15 1.05
CA LEU A 196 -15.26 -1.07 0.19
C LEU A 196 -14.19 -0.33 -0.62
N LEU A 197 -12.95 -0.77 -0.50
CA LEU A 197 -11.82 -0.40 -1.35
C LEU A 197 -11.40 -1.59 -2.22
N ARG A 198 -11.31 -1.39 -3.54
CA ARG A 198 -10.92 -2.39 -4.54
C ARG A 198 -9.51 -2.13 -5.06
N PHE A 199 -8.61 -3.10 -4.89
CA PHE A 199 -7.30 -3.17 -5.52
C PHE A 199 -7.35 -4.10 -6.74
N ARG A 200 -7.32 -3.51 -7.93
CA ARG A 200 -7.12 -4.24 -9.19
C ARG A 200 -5.65 -4.62 -9.30
N ILE A 201 -5.36 -5.90 -9.22
CA ILE A 201 -4.02 -6.46 -9.38
C ILE A 201 -3.96 -7.34 -10.63
N ARG A 202 -2.79 -7.40 -11.27
CA ARG A 202 -2.54 -8.22 -12.46
C ARG A 202 -1.44 -9.21 -12.16
N HIS A 203 -1.68 -10.49 -12.45
CA HIS A 203 -0.67 -11.54 -12.34
C HIS A 203 0.44 -11.37 -13.36
N LEU A 204 1.68 -11.58 -12.94
CA LEU A 204 2.84 -11.62 -13.81
C LEU A 204 3.25 -13.09 -14.06
N PRO A 205 3.12 -13.61 -15.30
CA PRO A 205 3.72 -14.87 -15.67
C PRO A 205 5.24 -14.72 -15.66
N SER A 206 5.93 -15.43 -14.75
CA SER A 206 7.39 -15.45 -14.70
C SER A 206 7.94 -16.59 -15.58
N PRO A 207 9.03 -16.36 -16.33
CA PRO A 207 9.71 -17.40 -17.10
C PRO A 207 10.58 -18.34 -16.23
N GLU A 208 10.74 -18.07 -14.92
CA GLU A 208 11.58 -18.87 -14.03
C GLU A 208 10.98 -20.24 -13.66
N THR A 209 11.85 -21.16 -13.23
CA THR A 209 11.48 -22.51 -12.79
C THR A 209 10.71 -22.51 -11.47
N ARG A 210 9.83 -23.52 -11.31
CA ARG A 210 8.93 -23.67 -10.16
C ARG A 210 9.68 -23.56 -8.82
N GLY A 211 9.26 -22.62 -8.00
CA GLY A 211 9.74 -22.45 -6.62
C GLY A 211 10.96 -21.54 -6.47
N SER A 212 11.31 -20.75 -7.48
CA SER A 212 12.30 -19.65 -7.41
C SER A 212 11.72 -18.31 -6.94
N TYR A 213 10.42 -18.09 -7.18
CA TYR A 213 9.85 -16.76 -7.32
C TYR A 213 9.78 -15.91 -6.03
N ASN A 214 10.28 -14.68 -6.11
CA ASN A 214 10.10 -13.66 -5.08
C ASN A 214 8.59 -13.36 -4.89
N PRO A 215 8.04 -13.51 -3.67
CA PRO A 215 6.61 -13.31 -3.40
C PRO A 215 6.16 -11.87 -3.65
N ALA A 216 7.05 -10.89 -3.48
CA ALA A 216 6.76 -9.48 -3.70
C ALA A 216 6.59 -9.08 -5.19
N SER A 217 6.83 -9.99 -6.14
CA SER A 217 6.86 -9.68 -7.58
C SER A 217 5.95 -10.56 -8.44
N ARG A 218 5.07 -11.38 -7.84
CA ARG A 218 4.14 -12.26 -8.58
C ARG A 218 2.98 -11.50 -9.25
N PHE A 219 2.67 -10.30 -8.77
CA PHE A 219 1.61 -9.45 -9.28
C PHE A 219 2.10 -7.99 -9.34
N VAL A 220 1.31 -7.13 -9.98
CA VAL A 220 1.42 -5.67 -9.91
C VAL A 220 0.06 -5.06 -9.61
N LEU A 221 0.06 -3.98 -8.84
CA LEU A 221 -1.11 -3.13 -8.61
C LEU A 221 -1.34 -2.25 -9.86
N VAL A 222 -2.50 -2.43 -10.49
CA VAL A 222 -2.91 -1.72 -11.70
C VAL A 222 -3.77 -0.50 -11.38
N LYS A 223 -4.67 -0.62 -10.39
CA LYS A 223 -5.58 0.46 -9.97
C LYS A 223 -6.09 0.22 -8.55
N GLN A 224 -6.28 1.30 -7.81
CA GLN A 224 -7.02 1.36 -6.56
C GLN A 224 -8.24 2.28 -6.73
N SER A 225 -9.40 1.88 -6.19
CA SER A 225 -10.63 2.70 -6.22
C SER A 225 -11.65 2.19 -5.21
N PHE A 226 -12.47 3.08 -4.65
CA PHE A 226 -13.67 2.68 -3.91
C PHE A 226 -14.68 1.96 -4.82
N GLY A 227 -15.53 1.14 -4.23
CA GLY A 227 -16.60 0.43 -4.92
C GLY A 227 -17.89 0.40 -4.10
N ASP A 228 -19.00 0.13 -4.78
CA ASP A 228 -20.29 -0.17 -4.14
C ASP A 228 -20.22 -1.59 -3.54
N ILE A 229 -20.44 -1.69 -2.23
CA ILE A 229 -20.37 -2.97 -1.50
C ILE A 229 -21.60 -3.83 -1.75
N GLU A 230 -22.78 -3.21 -1.87
CA GLU A 230 -24.02 -3.89 -2.25
C GLU A 230 -23.95 -4.42 -3.70
N GLU A 231 -23.26 -3.72 -4.62
CA GLU A 231 -22.93 -4.22 -5.96
C GLU A 231 -21.98 -5.41 -5.90
N SER A 232 -20.86 -5.30 -5.17
CA SER A 232 -19.90 -6.40 -5.02
C SER A 232 -20.55 -7.66 -4.41
N ILE A 233 -21.49 -7.49 -3.47
CA ILE A 233 -22.30 -8.58 -2.90
C ILE A 233 -23.18 -9.25 -3.96
N ARG A 234 -23.81 -8.47 -4.86
CA ARG A 234 -24.61 -9.01 -5.98
C ARG A 234 -23.74 -9.73 -7.02
N GLU A 235 -22.56 -9.19 -7.31
CA GLU A 235 -21.60 -9.77 -8.27
C GLU A 235 -21.02 -11.10 -7.77
N CYS A 236 -20.70 -11.23 -6.49
CA CYS A 236 -20.08 -12.43 -5.93
C CYS A 236 -20.61 -12.85 -4.55
N PRO A 237 -21.85 -13.36 -4.44
CA PRO A 237 -22.48 -13.67 -3.15
C PRO A 237 -21.70 -14.69 -2.29
N SER A 238 -21.04 -15.69 -2.89
CA SER A 238 -20.26 -16.71 -2.16
C SER A 238 -18.90 -16.19 -1.65
N LEU A 239 -18.32 -15.15 -2.29
CA LEU A 239 -17.19 -14.42 -1.73
C LEU A 239 -17.64 -13.64 -0.48
N TRP A 240 -18.71 -12.86 -0.60
CA TRP A 240 -19.17 -12.02 0.49
C TRP A 240 -19.71 -12.81 1.68
N LYS A 241 -20.38 -13.94 1.46
CA LYS A 241 -20.78 -14.87 2.52
C LYS A 241 -19.59 -15.40 3.35
N ARG A 242 -18.40 -15.56 2.75
CA ARG A 242 -17.16 -15.88 3.49
C ARG A 242 -16.62 -14.66 4.25
N ALA A 243 -16.59 -13.51 3.57
CA ALA A 243 -16.05 -12.28 4.12
C ALA A 243 -16.87 -11.78 5.32
N ASP A 244 -18.18 -12.02 5.37
CA ASP A 244 -19.09 -11.62 6.45
C ASP A 244 -18.70 -12.27 7.80
N ALA A 245 -18.43 -13.58 7.80
CA ALA A 245 -17.93 -14.28 8.99
C ALA A 245 -16.53 -13.79 9.42
N MET A 246 -15.70 -13.34 8.46
CA MET A 246 -14.43 -12.67 8.77
C MET A 246 -14.62 -11.24 9.29
N ARG A 247 -15.70 -10.55 8.89
CA ARG A 247 -16.01 -9.18 9.33
C ARG A 247 -16.30 -9.16 10.83
N GLU A 248 -17.19 -10.03 11.31
CA GLU A 248 -17.53 -10.10 12.73
C GLU A 248 -16.30 -10.36 13.61
N GLN A 249 -15.42 -11.26 13.18
CA GLN A 249 -14.18 -11.54 13.89
C GLN A 249 -13.20 -10.36 13.85
N ALA A 250 -13.12 -9.64 12.73
CA ALA A 250 -12.28 -8.46 12.57
C ALA A 250 -12.79 -7.31 13.45
N ASP A 251 -14.08 -7.00 13.36
CA ASP A 251 -14.80 -5.98 14.13
C ASP A 251 -14.66 -6.18 15.65
N GLN A 252 -14.87 -7.41 16.13
CA GLN A 252 -14.60 -7.77 17.53
C GLN A 252 -13.13 -7.58 17.92
N SER A 253 -12.18 -7.82 17.01
CA SER A 253 -10.76 -7.63 17.29
C SER A 253 -10.31 -6.17 17.23
N PHE A 254 -10.99 -5.32 16.45
CA PHE A 254 -10.70 -3.90 16.31
C PHE A 254 -11.39 -3.07 17.40
N SER A 255 -12.52 -3.55 17.93
CA SER A 255 -13.21 -2.97 19.09
C SER A 255 -12.40 -3.03 20.40
N ILE A 256 -11.29 -3.79 20.44
CA ILE A 256 -10.32 -3.81 21.55
C ILE A 256 -9.20 -2.79 21.28
N ASP A 257 -9.57 -1.62 20.74
CA ASP A 257 -8.67 -0.49 20.55
C ASP A 257 -8.55 0.30 21.87
N PRO A 258 -7.37 0.33 22.54
CA PRO A 258 -7.19 1.07 23.79
C PRO A 258 -7.38 2.58 23.64
N GLN A 259 -7.28 3.10 22.41
CA GLN A 259 -7.39 4.52 22.09
C GLN A 259 -8.85 4.92 21.76
N GLY A 260 -9.73 3.93 21.53
CA GLY A 260 -11.14 4.16 21.21
C GLY A 260 -11.38 4.90 19.89
N HIS A 261 -10.41 4.89 18.98
CA HIS A 261 -10.50 5.56 17.68
C HIS A 261 -11.24 4.72 16.64
N TYR A 262 -11.25 3.38 16.78
CA TYR A 262 -11.99 2.48 15.89
C TYR A 262 -13.48 2.81 15.77
N THR A 263 -13.98 2.89 14.53
CA THR A 263 -15.38 3.19 14.20
C THR A 263 -16.04 2.08 13.39
N ALA A 264 -15.37 1.57 12.34
CA ALA A 264 -15.95 0.58 11.44
C ALA A 264 -14.87 -0.22 10.66
N PRO A 265 -15.18 -1.43 10.18
CA PRO A 265 -14.25 -2.22 9.38
C PRO A 265 -14.41 -1.89 7.88
N LEU A 266 -13.31 -1.48 7.22
CA LEU A 266 -13.25 -1.32 5.77
C LEU A 266 -13.02 -2.67 5.10
N ALA A 267 -13.88 -3.03 4.15
CA ALA A 267 -13.62 -4.16 3.26
C ALA A 267 -12.53 -3.78 2.24
N VAL A 268 -11.53 -4.64 2.09
CA VAL A 268 -10.44 -4.46 1.11
C VAL A 268 -10.42 -5.67 0.18
N GLU A 269 -10.86 -5.46 -1.06
CA GLU A 269 -10.96 -6.49 -2.09
C GLU A 269 -9.75 -6.45 -3.03
N TYR A 270 -8.98 -7.53 -3.08
CA TYR A 270 -7.91 -7.76 -4.05
C TYR A 270 -8.44 -8.62 -5.19
N PHE A 271 -8.67 -8.02 -6.36
CA PHE A 271 -9.25 -8.72 -7.52
C PHE A 271 -8.28 -8.79 -8.70
N VAL A 272 -8.20 -9.98 -9.30
CA VAL A 272 -7.41 -10.26 -10.52
C VAL A 272 -8.40 -10.50 -11.67
N PRO A 273 -8.76 -9.48 -12.47
CA PRO A 273 -9.81 -9.63 -13.47
C PRO A 273 -9.40 -10.51 -14.67
N GLU A 274 -8.11 -10.86 -14.78
CA GLU A 274 -7.66 -11.87 -15.74
C GLU A 274 -7.75 -13.31 -15.20
N ALA A 275 -8.24 -13.51 -13.97
CA ALA A 275 -8.44 -14.82 -13.35
C ALA A 275 -9.93 -15.22 -13.33
N ASP A 276 -10.23 -16.50 -13.57
CA ASP A 276 -11.60 -17.05 -13.52
C ASP A 276 -12.06 -17.43 -12.09
N VAL A 277 -11.59 -16.69 -11.08
CA VAL A 277 -11.92 -16.88 -9.67
C VAL A 277 -12.15 -15.56 -8.94
N SER A 278 -12.99 -15.60 -7.91
CA SER A 278 -13.24 -14.48 -7.00
C SER A 278 -11.96 -13.91 -6.39
N GLY A 279 -11.97 -12.61 -6.10
CA GLY A 279 -10.90 -11.93 -5.36
C GLY A 279 -10.74 -12.42 -3.92
N MET A 280 -9.75 -11.86 -3.23
CA MET A 280 -9.54 -12.03 -1.79
C MET A 280 -10.08 -10.81 -1.05
N ILE A 281 -10.74 -10.98 0.10
CA ILE A 281 -11.17 -9.87 0.96
C ILE A 281 -10.40 -9.91 2.28
N GLU A 282 -9.84 -8.76 2.67
CA GLU A 282 -9.34 -8.47 4.01
C GLU A 282 -10.18 -7.36 4.66
N TRP A 283 -10.05 -7.20 5.96
CA TRP A 283 -10.71 -6.15 6.74
C TRP A 283 -9.65 -5.29 7.43
N PHE A 284 -9.71 -3.98 7.24
CA PHE A 284 -8.85 -3.02 7.95
C PHE A 284 -9.69 -2.16 8.92
N PRO A 285 -9.16 -1.80 10.10
CA PRO A 285 -9.86 -0.88 11.00
C PRO A 285 -9.83 0.53 10.41
N LEU A 286 -10.99 1.18 10.31
CA LEU A 286 -11.08 2.64 10.15
C LEU A 286 -11.49 3.26 11.47
N GLY A 287 -10.79 4.35 11.83
CA GLY A 287 -11.25 5.29 12.82
C GLY A 287 -11.86 6.53 12.19
N GLU A 288 -12.57 7.32 12.99
CA GLU A 288 -13.08 8.62 12.57
C GLU A 288 -11.90 9.59 12.36
N PRO A 289 -11.77 10.25 11.19
CA PRO A 289 -10.73 11.26 10.97
C PRO A 289 -10.89 12.41 11.95
N LEU A 290 -9.76 12.94 12.44
CA LEU A 290 -9.74 14.01 13.44
C LEU A 290 -10.76 15.13 13.12
N PRO A 291 -11.52 15.64 14.11
CA PRO A 291 -12.51 16.69 13.90
C PRO A 291 -11.89 17.96 13.31
N THR A 292 -10.69 18.30 13.80
CA THR A 292 -9.84 19.36 13.27
C THR A 292 -8.60 18.69 12.67
N PRO A 293 -8.46 18.64 11.33
CA PRO A 293 -7.23 18.18 10.70
C PRO A 293 -6.04 19.06 11.11
N PRO A 294 -4.89 18.49 11.47
CA PRO A 294 -3.71 19.26 11.90
C PRO A 294 -3.06 20.06 10.76
N HIS A 295 -3.31 19.70 9.49
CA HIS A 295 -2.81 20.42 8.32
C HIS A 295 -3.94 20.95 7.44
N ASP A 296 -3.63 21.93 6.58
CA ASP A 296 -4.62 22.45 5.64
C ASP A 296 -5.00 21.41 4.56
N PRO A 297 -6.24 21.44 4.03
CA PRO A 297 -6.72 20.45 3.07
C PRO A 297 -5.86 20.30 1.81
N ALA A 298 -5.22 21.37 1.32
CA ALA A 298 -4.35 21.28 0.16
C ALA A 298 -3.04 20.54 0.50
N THR A 299 -2.40 20.86 1.63
CA THR A 299 -1.23 20.12 2.11
C THR A 299 -1.57 18.65 2.35
N THR A 300 -2.63 18.34 3.09
CA THR A 300 -3.12 16.96 3.31
C THR A 300 -3.36 16.21 2.01
N THR A 301 -4.03 16.84 1.04
CA THR A 301 -4.26 16.26 -0.29
C THR A 301 -2.96 15.91 -0.98
N ILE A 302 -1.94 16.79 -0.94
CA ILE A 302 -0.66 16.57 -1.63
C ILE A 302 0.12 15.42 -0.97
N VAL A 303 0.23 15.44 0.36
CA VAL A 303 1.04 14.46 1.12
C VAL A 303 0.45 13.06 1.02
N LEU A 304 -0.88 12.91 1.16
CA LEU A 304 -1.54 11.61 1.04
C LEU A 304 -1.44 11.04 -0.38
N ASN A 305 -1.47 11.87 -1.42
CA ASN A 305 -1.25 11.42 -2.81
C ASN A 305 0.20 10.99 -3.07
N ASP A 306 1.19 11.66 -2.47
CA ASP A 306 2.59 11.22 -2.52
C ASP A 306 2.78 9.88 -1.78
N LEU A 307 2.14 9.73 -0.63
CA LEU A 307 2.21 8.51 0.18
C LEU A 307 1.60 7.30 -0.56
N ILE A 308 0.42 7.48 -1.19
CA ILE A 308 -0.16 6.49 -2.10
C ILE A 308 0.82 6.17 -3.25
N THR A 309 1.45 7.20 -3.83
CA THR A 309 2.42 7.04 -4.93
C THR A 309 3.63 6.21 -4.51
N VAL A 310 4.20 6.48 -3.34
CA VAL A 310 5.33 5.71 -2.77
C VAL A 310 4.92 4.26 -2.49
N CYS A 311 3.73 4.02 -1.94
CA CYS A 311 3.24 2.66 -1.67
C CYS A 311 2.92 1.87 -2.97
N VAL A 312 2.32 2.50 -3.98
CA VAL A 312 2.11 1.89 -5.31
C VAL A 312 3.46 1.54 -5.96
N ASN A 313 4.46 2.43 -5.86
CA ASN A 313 5.80 2.17 -6.37
C ASN A 313 6.52 1.05 -5.59
N SER A 314 6.40 1.00 -4.27
CA SER A 314 6.88 -0.11 -3.41
C SER A 314 6.35 -1.47 -3.90
N ILE A 315 5.03 -1.53 -4.18
CA ILE A 315 4.37 -2.73 -4.70
C ILE A 315 4.91 -3.09 -6.08
N ASN A 316 4.86 -2.15 -7.03
CA ASN A 316 5.13 -2.42 -8.44
C ASN A 316 6.60 -2.57 -8.81
N LEU A 317 7.51 -2.02 -8.00
CA LEU A 317 8.96 -2.10 -8.19
C LEU A 317 9.62 -3.11 -7.22
N GLY A 318 8.82 -3.84 -6.44
CA GLY A 318 9.26 -5.00 -5.67
C GLY A 318 10.17 -4.68 -4.48
N PHE A 319 9.98 -3.54 -3.82
CA PHE A 319 10.66 -3.19 -2.57
C PHE A 319 9.66 -3.07 -1.40
N PRO A 320 9.19 -4.17 -0.80
CA PRO A 320 8.19 -4.10 0.26
C PRO A 320 8.61 -3.23 1.45
N LEU A 321 7.64 -2.50 1.98
CA LEU A 321 7.76 -1.67 3.17
C LEU A 321 7.35 -2.46 4.41
N ARG A 322 8.17 -2.46 5.47
CA ARG A 322 7.84 -3.09 6.77
C ARG A 322 8.45 -2.34 7.94
N THR A 323 7.74 -2.30 9.06
CA THR A 323 8.35 -2.10 10.39
C THR A 323 9.11 -3.38 10.79
N THR A 324 10.23 -3.23 11.49
CA THR A 324 11.10 -4.37 11.84
C THR A 324 11.44 -4.44 13.32
N LYS A 325 11.36 -3.30 14.02
CA LYS A 325 11.63 -3.12 15.44
C LYS A 325 10.39 -2.56 16.13
N SER A 326 10.31 -2.76 17.45
CA SER A 326 9.21 -2.20 18.24
C SER A 326 9.40 -0.70 18.33
N GLY A 327 8.32 0.07 18.14
CA GLY A 327 8.38 1.53 18.07
C GLY A 327 9.01 2.10 16.79
N ASP A 328 9.24 1.31 15.72
CA ASP A 328 9.52 1.87 14.38
C ASP A 328 8.28 2.69 13.93
N ILE A 329 8.39 4.03 13.92
CA ILE A 329 7.27 4.93 13.56
C ILE A 329 7.02 4.95 12.04
N TYR A 330 8.02 4.62 11.23
CA TYR A 330 7.93 4.56 9.77
C TYR A 330 8.52 3.25 9.24
N PRO A 331 8.03 2.74 8.09
CA PRO A 331 8.49 1.48 7.56
C PRO A 331 9.86 1.65 6.90
N ARG A 332 10.52 0.52 6.68
CA ARG A 332 11.80 0.42 6.01
C ARG A 332 11.61 -0.35 4.70
N PRO A 333 12.19 0.10 3.59
CA PRO A 333 12.13 -0.63 2.34
C PRO A 333 13.09 -1.83 2.42
N GLY A 334 12.65 -2.96 1.88
CA GLY A 334 13.44 -4.18 1.86
C GLY A 334 13.22 -5.02 0.61
N ARG A 335 13.69 -6.25 0.67
CA ARG A 335 13.50 -7.30 -0.32
C ARG A 335 13.23 -8.63 0.39
N PHE A 336 12.54 -9.55 -0.27
CA PHE A 336 12.50 -10.93 0.18
C PHE A 336 13.66 -11.72 -0.43
N VAL A 337 14.53 -12.26 0.42
CA VAL A 337 15.58 -13.21 0.03
C VAL A 337 15.19 -14.62 0.42
N ARG A 338 15.72 -15.60 -0.30
CA ARG A 338 15.47 -17.00 -0.03
C ARG A 338 16.38 -17.51 1.09
N SER A 339 15.79 -17.91 2.21
CA SER A 339 16.47 -18.63 3.28
C SER A 339 15.99 -20.09 3.29
N GLY A 340 16.71 -20.94 2.56
CA GLY A 340 16.35 -22.34 2.34
C GLY A 340 15.01 -22.52 1.61
N LYS A 341 13.98 -22.94 2.36
CA LYS A 341 12.60 -23.15 1.85
C LYS A 341 11.65 -21.99 2.17
N ASN A 342 12.14 -20.94 2.82
CA ASN A 342 11.34 -19.80 3.27
C ASN A 342 11.81 -18.51 2.62
N TRP A 343 10.92 -17.52 2.59
CA TRP A 343 11.23 -16.14 2.26
C TRP A 343 11.48 -15.35 3.54
N LYS A 344 12.65 -14.72 3.62
CA LYS A 344 13.07 -13.86 4.72
C LYS A 344 13.08 -12.42 4.21
N PHE A 345 12.51 -11.49 4.96
CA PHE A 345 12.69 -10.07 4.68
C PHE A 345 14.14 -9.66 5.00
N GLU A 346 14.70 -8.77 4.18
CA GLU A 346 15.94 -8.05 4.44
C GLU A 346 15.74 -6.58 4.09
N GLU A 347 16.06 -5.69 5.03
CA GLU A 347 16.10 -4.25 4.81
C GLU A 347 17.11 -3.90 3.70
N LEU A 348 16.83 -2.86 2.91
CA LEU A 348 17.82 -2.30 1.98
C LEU A 348 18.94 -1.55 2.71
N PHE A 349 18.59 -0.91 3.83
CA PHE A 349 19.49 -0.17 4.71
C PHE A 349 18.95 -0.16 6.16
N PRO A 350 19.81 0.01 7.18
CA PRO A 350 19.41 -0.09 8.58
C PRO A 350 18.72 1.15 9.13
N ASP A 351 18.71 2.27 8.41
CA ASP A 351 17.85 3.43 8.69
C ASP A 351 17.72 4.36 7.48
N TRP A 352 16.70 5.21 7.44
CA TRP A 352 16.54 6.22 6.39
C TRP A 352 17.68 7.25 6.40
N ASP A 353 18.30 7.52 7.55
CA ASP A 353 19.52 8.34 7.63
C ASP A 353 20.74 7.67 6.96
N CYS A 354 20.68 6.38 6.64
CA CYS A 354 21.68 5.65 5.86
C CYS A 354 21.39 5.63 4.35
N TYR A 355 20.19 5.99 3.89
CA TYR A 355 19.85 6.01 2.46
C TYR A 355 20.68 7.07 1.71
N ARG A 356 21.31 6.68 0.59
CA ARG A 356 21.96 7.62 -0.34
C ARG A 356 21.40 7.43 -1.75
N PRO A 357 21.00 8.51 -2.46
CA PRO A 357 20.55 8.43 -3.83
C PRO A 357 21.55 7.70 -4.74
N GLY A 358 21.04 6.82 -5.59
CA GLY A 358 21.82 5.99 -6.53
C GLY A 358 22.22 4.61 -5.99
N GLN A 359 22.01 4.32 -4.70
CA GLN A 359 22.22 2.98 -4.14
C GLN A 359 21.11 2.00 -4.53
N HIS A 360 19.89 2.49 -4.77
CA HIS A 360 18.69 1.66 -4.86
C HIS A 360 17.74 2.17 -5.95
N ARG A 361 18.08 1.93 -7.22
CA ARG A 361 17.41 2.51 -8.42
C ARG A 361 15.87 2.53 -8.37
N THR A 362 15.23 1.50 -7.82
CA THR A 362 13.76 1.41 -7.69
C THR A 362 13.21 2.37 -6.63
N LEU A 363 13.91 2.52 -5.51
CA LEU A 363 13.59 3.49 -4.46
C LEU A 363 13.96 4.91 -4.90
N ASP A 364 15.09 5.10 -5.58
CA ASP A 364 15.49 6.39 -6.18
C ASP A 364 14.39 6.90 -7.13
N TYR A 365 13.86 6.00 -7.97
CA TYR A 365 12.72 6.30 -8.83
C TYR A 365 11.49 6.70 -8.02
N ALA A 366 11.10 5.89 -7.02
CA ALA A 366 9.92 6.18 -6.19
C ALA A 366 10.02 7.52 -5.45
N HIS A 367 11.20 7.84 -4.92
CA HIS A 367 11.49 9.11 -4.27
C HIS A 367 11.42 10.30 -5.26
N SER A 368 11.78 10.10 -6.53
CA SER A 368 11.67 11.15 -7.55
C SER A 368 10.24 11.52 -7.93
N GLN A 369 9.24 10.71 -7.55
CA GLN A 369 7.82 10.95 -7.83
C GLN A 369 7.09 11.79 -6.77
N ILE A 370 7.76 12.13 -5.65
CA ILE A 370 7.18 12.87 -4.52
C ILE A 370 7.08 14.37 -4.87
N LYS A 371 5.90 14.96 -4.69
CA LYS A 371 5.54 16.32 -5.16
C LYS A 371 5.46 17.37 -4.05
N SER A 372 5.29 16.94 -2.80
CA SER A 372 5.31 17.77 -1.58
C SER A 372 6.71 18.30 -1.24
N GLY A 373 7.75 17.60 -1.66
CA GLY A 373 9.13 17.88 -1.27
C GLY A 373 9.52 17.29 0.11
N HIS A 374 8.61 16.59 0.79
CA HIS A 374 8.95 15.86 2.01
C HIS A 374 9.76 14.59 1.71
N SER A 375 10.55 14.13 2.69
CA SER A 375 11.19 12.82 2.63
C SER A 375 10.17 11.70 2.85
N ILE A 376 10.49 10.48 2.42
CA ILE A 376 9.58 9.32 2.57
C ILE A 376 9.15 9.09 4.03
N PRO A 377 10.03 9.12 5.06
CA PRO A 377 9.62 9.02 6.47
C PRO A 377 8.57 10.04 6.88
N MET A 378 8.69 11.27 6.37
CA MET A 378 7.77 12.36 6.69
C MET A 378 6.36 12.16 6.13
N LEU A 379 6.22 11.48 4.99
CA LEU A 379 4.91 11.14 4.46
C LEU A 379 4.16 10.17 5.40
N PHE A 380 4.86 9.19 5.99
CA PHE A 380 4.26 8.28 6.97
C PHE A 380 3.91 8.99 8.28
N LEU A 381 4.83 9.82 8.79
CA LEU A 381 4.64 10.56 10.04
C LEU A 381 3.45 11.53 9.95
N PHE A 382 3.26 12.16 8.79
CA PHE A 382 2.10 12.97 8.46
C PHE A 382 0.79 12.17 8.58
N LEU A 383 0.70 11.01 7.91
CA LEU A 383 -0.48 10.13 8.00
C LEU A 383 -0.79 9.73 9.45
N TYR A 384 0.23 9.38 10.24
CA TYR A 384 0.03 9.03 11.63
C TYR A 384 -0.44 10.19 12.51
N THR A 385 -0.09 11.43 12.15
CA THR A 385 -0.62 12.63 12.81
C THR A 385 -2.08 12.89 12.41
N GLU A 386 -2.42 12.78 11.12
CA GLU A 386 -3.82 12.89 10.63
C GLU A 386 -4.76 11.82 11.22
N MET A 387 -4.22 10.64 11.55
CA MET A 387 -4.95 9.56 12.21
C MET A 387 -4.99 9.65 13.74
N GLY A 388 -4.36 10.67 14.36
CA GLY A 388 -4.26 10.78 15.83
C GLY A 388 -3.42 9.69 16.50
N ILE A 389 -2.64 8.91 15.73
CA ILE A 389 -1.79 7.80 16.21
C ILE A 389 -0.47 8.34 16.79
N VAL A 390 0.03 9.43 16.22
CA VAL A 390 1.21 10.16 16.71
C VAL A 390 0.77 11.56 17.10
N THR A 391 0.97 11.92 18.37
CA THR A 391 0.71 13.30 18.83
C THR A 391 1.74 14.26 18.24
N GLU A 392 1.38 15.54 18.13
CA GLU A 392 2.27 16.60 17.61
C GLU A 392 3.65 16.60 18.33
N ASP A 393 3.60 16.35 19.62
CA ASP A 393 4.73 16.21 20.52
C ASP A 393 5.67 15.05 20.15
N MET A 394 5.12 13.87 19.90
CA MET A 394 5.87 12.72 19.42
C MET A 394 6.43 12.91 18.00
N HIS A 395 5.70 13.66 17.16
CA HIS A 395 6.16 14.09 15.84
C HIS A 395 7.46 14.93 15.98
N ARG A 396 7.50 15.89 16.91
CA ARG A 396 8.72 16.71 17.18
C ARG A 396 9.89 15.88 17.68
N GLU A 397 9.67 14.95 18.60
CA GLU A 397 10.75 14.10 19.15
C GLU A 397 11.34 13.16 18.08
N THR A 398 10.51 12.65 17.17
CA THR A 398 10.96 11.87 16.01
C THR A 398 11.91 12.69 15.13
N PHE A 399 11.56 13.94 14.84
CA PHE A 399 12.40 14.85 14.07
C PHE A 399 13.76 15.17 14.74
N ARG A 400 13.80 15.35 16.07
CA ARG A 400 15.06 15.56 16.79
C ARG A 400 16.02 14.39 16.61
N ARG A 401 15.50 13.16 16.66
CA ARG A 401 16.30 11.93 16.46
C ARG A 401 16.87 11.85 15.04
N MET A 402 16.14 12.31 14.04
CA MET A 402 16.62 12.46 12.65
C MET A 402 17.60 13.63 12.46
N GLY A 403 18.07 14.27 13.53
CA GLY A 403 19.01 15.38 13.49
C GLY A 403 18.47 16.64 12.81
N VAL A 404 17.16 16.73 12.57
CA VAL A 404 16.54 17.91 11.97
C VAL A 404 16.62 19.04 13.00
N PRO A 405 17.30 20.16 12.69
CA PRO A 405 17.43 21.27 13.62
C PRO A 405 16.07 21.71 14.14
N GLU A 406 15.98 22.06 15.43
CA GLU A 406 14.75 22.43 16.15
C GLU A 406 13.92 23.53 15.42
N ALA A 407 14.55 24.33 14.55
CA ALA A 407 13.98 25.39 13.71
C ALA A 407 13.55 24.97 12.28
N LEU A 408 13.86 23.74 11.86
CA LEU A 408 13.41 23.12 10.59
C LEU A 408 12.33 22.05 10.81
N ILE A 409 12.08 21.67 12.07
CA ILE A 409 10.89 20.92 12.48
C ILE A 409 9.66 21.81 12.22
N PRO A 410 8.64 21.35 11.47
CA PRO A 410 7.42 22.12 11.25
C PRO A 410 6.80 22.57 12.58
N SER A 411 6.53 23.88 12.69
CA SER A 411 5.54 24.37 13.65
C SER A 411 4.16 24.10 13.06
N LEU A 412 3.57 22.98 13.46
CA LEU A 412 2.13 22.75 13.33
C LEU A 412 1.38 23.84 14.15
N PRO A 413 0.21 24.30 13.69
CA PRO A 413 -0.70 25.15 14.47
C PRO A 413 -1.51 24.36 15.52
#